data_AF-A0A2N7RSA2-F1
#
_entry.id   AF-A0A2N7RSA2-F1
#
_cell.length_a   1.000
_cell.length_b   1.000
_cell.length_c   1.000
_cell.angle_alpha   90.00
_cell.angle_beta   90.00
_cell.angle_gamma   90.00
#
_symmetry.space_group_name_H-M   'P 1'
#
loop_
_entity.id
_entity.type
_entity.pdbx_description
1 polymer ?
#
loop_
_entity_poly.entity_id
_entity_poly.type
_entity_poly.pdbx_seq_one_letter_code
_entity_poly.pdbx_strand_id
1 'polypeptide(L)' 'MTGRPARKSAAQLQAACDKFNASHQVGAAVSVELDSGEVRETVTTSAAQVLSGHTAVIWLDGIRGCYDLKRVTALKAAKA' A
#
# COMPACT_ATOMS: atom_id res chain seq x y z
N MET A 1 -21.37 20.56 8.53
CA MET A 1 -21.03 20.32 7.11
C MET A 1 -19.56 19.93 7.02
N THR A 2 -19.19 18.69 7.32
CA THR A 2 -17.81 18.22 7.12
C THR A 2 -17.67 17.83 5.64
N GLY A 3 -16.95 18.65 4.87
CA GLY A 3 -16.71 18.41 3.45
C GLY A 3 -16.01 17.05 3.24
N ARG A 4 -16.47 16.27 2.26
CA ARG A 4 -15.78 15.03 1.87
C ARG A 4 -14.34 15.38 1.46
N PRO A 5 -13.34 14.58 1.87
CA PRO A 5 -11.96 14.81 1.44
C PRO A 5 -11.87 14.79 -0.08
N ALA A 6 -11.06 15.70 -0.64
CA ALA A 6 -10.85 15.78 -2.08
C ALA A 6 -10.31 14.45 -2.63
N ARG A 7 -10.90 13.98 -3.73
CA ARG A 7 -10.44 12.75 -4.41
C ARG A 7 -9.03 13.01 -4.95
N LYS A 8 -8.10 12.08 -4.67
CA LYS A 8 -6.75 12.13 -5.28
C LYS A 8 -6.85 11.99 -6.79
N SER A 9 -6.03 12.75 -7.52
CA SER A 9 -5.89 12.58 -8.97
C SER A 9 -5.12 11.30 -9.31
N ALA A 10 -5.27 10.81 -10.54
CA ALA A 10 -4.51 9.65 -11.03
C ALA A 10 -2.99 9.85 -10.88
N ALA A 11 -2.49 11.06 -11.17
CA ALA A 11 -1.09 11.41 -10.98
C ALA A 11 -0.63 11.31 -9.51
N GLN A 12 -1.46 11.72 -8.56
CA GLN A 12 -1.15 11.60 -7.13
C GLN A 12 -1.15 10.14 -6.66
N LEU A 13 -2.00 9.30 -7.25
CA LEU A 13 -2.02 7.86 -6.97
C LEU A 13 -0.77 7.18 -7.53
N GLN A 14 -0.40 7.52 -8.77
CA GLN A 14 0.80 6.98 -9.41
C GLN A 14 2.06 7.38 -8.63
N ALA A 15 2.19 8.67 -8.27
CA ALA A 15 3.31 9.14 -7.47
C ALA A 15 3.42 8.44 -6.10
N ALA A 16 2.30 8.03 -5.50
CA ALA A 16 2.32 7.24 -4.27
C ALA A 16 2.86 5.82 -4.50
N CYS A 17 2.45 5.17 -5.60
CA CYS A 17 2.98 3.86 -5.99
C CYS A 17 4.48 3.95 -6.30
N ASP A 18 4.89 4.93 -7.10
CA ASP A 18 6.28 5.12 -7.51
C ASP A 18 7.18 5.38 -6.30
N LYS A 19 6.75 6.22 -5.36
CA LYS A 19 7.49 6.49 -4.12
C LYS A 19 7.69 5.21 -3.30
N PHE A 20 6.64 4.41 -3.16
CA PHE A 20 6.72 3.14 -2.43
C PHE A 20 7.70 2.18 -3.13
N ASN A 21 7.52 1.96 -4.43
CA ASN A 21 8.31 1.02 -5.22
C ASN A 21 9.79 1.44 -5.33
N ALA A 22 10.09 2.73 -5.36
CA ALA A 22 11.46 3.23 -5.36
C ALA A 22 12.22 2.91 -4.06
N SER A 23 11.49 2.76 -2.96
CA SER A 23 12.08 2.49 -1.63
C SER A 23 12.00 1.02 -1.23
N HIS A 24 11.09 0.25 -1.84
CA HIS A 24 10.74 -1.10 -1.43
C HIS A 24 10.51 -2.01 -2.65
N GLN A 25 11.32 -3.06 -2.74
CA GLN A 25 11.15 -4.11 -3.74
C GLN A 25 10.04 -5.09 -3.34
N VAL A 26 9.61 -5.91 -4.30
CA VAL A 26 8.75 -7.07 -4.01
C VAL A 26 9.47 -7.99 -3.02
N GLY A 27 8.74 -8.48 -2.00
CA GLY A 27 9.29 -9.21 -0.87
C GLY A 27 9.66 -8.33 0.33
N ALA A 28 9.41 -7.02 0.28
CA ALA A 28 9.63 -6.13 1.42
C ALA A 28 8.67 -6.47 2.58
N ALA A 29 9.21 -6.46 3.80
CA ALA A 29 8.41 -6.59 5.02
C ALA A 29 7.57 -5.33 5.24
N VAL A 30 6.28 -5.53 5.53
CA VAL A 30 5.30 -4.46 5.73
C VAL A 30 4.35 -4.82 6.87
N SER A 31 3.78 -3.82 7.52
CA SER A 31 2.56 -3.97 8.31
C SER A 31 1.37 -3.46 7.52
N VAL A 32 0.23 -4.12 7.65
CA VAL A 32 -1.04 -3.72 7.03
C VAL A 32 -2.14 -3.66 8.08
N GLU A 33 -2.92 -2.58 8.05
CA GLU A 33 -4.17 -2.47 8.81
C GLU A 33 -5.31 -3.12 8.03
N LEU A 34 -5.84 -4.22 8.55
CA LEU A 34 -6.94 -4.98 7.99
C LEU A 34 -8.29 -4.27 8.18
N ASP A 35 -9.33 -4.73 7.49
CA ASP A 35 -10.67 -4.16 7.58
C ASP A 35 -11.31 -4.36 8.96
N SER A 36 -10.83 -5.34 9.72
CA SER A 36 -11.16 -5.54 11.13
C SER A 36 -10.52 -4.51 12.06
N GLY A 37 -9.57 -3.70 11.58
CA GLY A 37 -8.71 -2.83 12.38
C GLY A 37 -7.49 -3.53 12.98
N GLU A 38 -7.34 -4.84 12.77
CA GLU A 38 -6.14 -5.58 13.16
C GLU A 38 -4.94 -5.13 12.32
N VAL A 39 -3.79 -4.90 12.96
CA VAL A 39 -2.52 -4.68 12.27
C VAL A 39 -1.75 -5.99 12.20
N ARG A 40 -1.42 -6.42 10.98
CA ARG A 40 -0.68 -7.66 10.72
C ARG A 40 0.59 -7.39 9.94
N GLU A 41 1.67 -8.04 10.33
CA GLU A 41 2.92 -8.05 9.56
C GLU A 41 2.86 -9.11 8.45
N THR A 42 3.40 -8.77 7.29
CA THR A 42 3.45 -9.62 6.10
C THR A 42 4.53 -9.12 5.12
N VAL A 43 4.63 -9.71 3.94
CA VAL A 43 5.53 -9.30 2.85
C VAL A 43 4.75 -8.93 1.60
N THR A 44 5.31 -8.02 0.80
CA THR A 44 4.74 -7.66 -0.50
C THR A 44 4.94 -8.78 -1.52
N THR A 45 3.91 -9.09 -2.31
CA THR A 45 3.98 -10.10 -3.39
C THR A 45 3.94 -9.46 -4.79
N SER A 46 3.71 -8.15 -4.85
CA SER A 46 3.70 -7.34 -6.07
C SER A 46 4.26 -5.95 -5.79
N ALA A 47 4.67 -5.25 -6.85
CA ALA A 47 4.85 -3.81 -6.81
C ALA A 47 3.49 -3.12 -6.54
N ALA A 48 3.54 -1.94 -5.93
CA ALA A 48 2.37 -1.07 -5.80
C ALA A 48 1.95 -0.54 -7.17
N GLN A 49 0.65 -0.49 -7.44
CA GLN A 49 0.10 -0.02 -8.72
C GLN A 49 -1.26 0.66 -8.56
N VAL A 50 -1.62 1.48 -9.53
CA VAL A 50 -2.96 2.09 -9.58
C VAL A 50 -3.94 1.12 -10.23
N LEU A 51 -4.93 0.65 -9.47
CA LEU A 51 -6.01 -0.19 -9.96
C LEU A 51 -7.12 0.68 -10.58
N SER A 52 -7.43 0.40 -11.85
CA SER A 52 -8.53 1.01 -12.61
C SER A 52 -8.54 2.55 -12.55
N GLY A 53 -7.36 3.17 -12.42
CA GLY A 53 -7.16 4.62 -12.42
C GLY A 53 -7.60 5.38 -11.15
N HIS A 54 -8.04 4.71 -10.08
CA HIS A 54 -8.65 5.40 -8.93
C HIS A 54 -8.17 4.96 -7.54
N THR A 55 -7.48 3.83 -7.42
CA THR A 55 -6.96 3.36 -6.12
C THR A 55 -5.52 2.89 -6.25
N ALA A 56 -4.63 3.37 -5.39
CA ALA A 56 -3.29 2.81 -5.27
C ALA A 56 -3.39 1.54 -4.41
N VAL A 57 -2.94 0.41 -4.95
CA VAL A 57 -3.08 -0.89 -4.29
C VAL A 57 -1.78 -1.68 -4.30
N ILE A 58 -1.70 -2.69 -3.43
CA ILE A 58 -0.61 -3.66 -3.37
C ILE A 58 -1.15 -5.03 -2.98
N TRP A 59 -0.44 -6.09 -3.38
CA TRP A 59 -0.72 -7.46 -2.99
C TRP A 59 0.28 -7.92 -1.93
N LEU A 60 -0.24 -8.68 -0.97
CA LEU A 60 0.46 -9.06 0.25
C LEU A 60 0.35 -10.57 0.45
N ASP A 61 1.37 -11.16 1.06
CA ASP A 61 1.37 -12.58 1.33
C ASP A 61 0.33 -12.96 2.39
N GLY A 62 -0.34 -14.09 2.18
CA GLY A 62 -1.37 -14.60 3.07
C GLY A 62 -2.59 -13.69 3.27
N ILE A 63 -2.84 -12.74 2.34
CA ILE A 63 -4.04 -11.89 2.29
C ILE A 63 -4.68 -12.04 0.91
N ARG A 64 -5.98 -12.31 0.87
CA ARG A 64 -6.71 -12.47 -0.38
C ARG A 64 -7.11 -11.11 -0.94
N GLY A 65 -6.86 -10.90 -2.23
CA GLY A 65 -7.13 -9.63 -2.91
C GLY A 65 -5.99 -8.62 -2.75
N CYS A 66 -6.27 -7.38 -3.12
CA CYS A 66 -5.34 -6.26 -2.97
C CYS A 66 -5.77 -5.33 -1.84
N TYR A 67 -4.82 -4.64 -1.23
CA TYR A 67 -5.06 -3.66 -0.18
C TYR A 67 -4.77 -2.23 -0.63
N ASP A 68 -5.50 -1.26 -0.08
CA ASP A 68 -5.18 0.17 -0.27
C ASP A 68 -3.77 0.44 0.26
N LEU A 69 -2.90 0.97 -0.60
CA LEU A 69 -1.52 1.28 -0.27
C LEU A 69 -1.40 2.18 0.96
N LYS A 70 -2.40 3.02 1.26
CA LYS A 70 -2.40 3.88 2.45
C LYS A 70 -2.45 3.13 3.76
N ARG A 71 -2.96 1.89 3.77
CA ARG A 71 -3.03 1.04 4.97
C ARG A 71 -1.79 0.19 5.16
N VAL A 72 -0.83 0.31 4.25
CA VAL A 72 0.40 -0.47 4.26
C VAL A 72 1.55 0.44 4.67
N THR A 73 2.30 0.02 5.68
CA THR A 73 3.49 0.70 6.16
C THR A 73 4.69 -0.22 5.99
N ALA A 74 5.71 0.24 5.29
CA ALA A 74 6.94 -0.54 5.17
C ALA A 74 7.65 -0.64 6.51
N LEU A 75 8.00 -1.86 6.91
CA LEU A 75 8.81 -2.11 8.09
C LEU A 75 10.26 -1.87 7.70
N LYS A 76 11.03 -1.22 8.57
CA LYS A 76 12.47 -1.11 8.36
C LYS A 76 13.06 -2.52 8.37
N ALA A 77 13.77 -2.88 7.32
CA ALA A 77 14.72 -3.97 7.42
C ALA A 77 15.72 -3.60 8.53
N ALA A 78 15.85 -4.45 9.54
CA ALA A 78 16.94 -4.33 10.50
C ALA A 78 18.24 -4.31 9.66
N LYS A 79 19.02 -3.23 9.78
CA LYS A 79 20.37 -3.21 9.23
C LYS A 79 21.12 -4.36 9.90
N ALA A 80 21.54 -5.34 9.11
CA ALA A 80 22.56 -6.31 9.52
C ALA A 80 23.91 -5.59 9.70
#